data_AF-A0A9Q0ZJ32-F1
#
_entry.id   AF-A0A9Q0ZJ32-F1
#
_cell.length_a   1.000
_cell.length_b   1.000
_cell.length_c   1.000
_cell.angle_alpha   90.00
_cell.angle_beta   90.00
_cell.angle_gamma   90.00
#
_symmetry.space_group_name_H-M   'P 1'
#
loop_
_entity.id
_entity.type
_entity.pdbx_description
1 polymer ?
#
loop_
_entity_poly.entity_id
_entity_poly.type
_entity_poly.pdbx_seq_one_letter_code
_entity_poly.pdbx_strand_id
1 'polypeptide(L)'
;MNFLCIFALALLFSTLSASSSSSDISQLFETWCKEHGKTYTSQEERSRRLKVFEDNNDFVTQHNKGNSSYTLALNAFADLTHHEFKSSRLGLSAAPLNPDNRNLKITGAVSDIPASIDWRKKGAVTNVKDQGSCGACWSFSATGAIEGINKIVTGSLVSLSEQELIECDKSFNDGCGGGLMDYAFQFVINNHGIDEEEDYPYRARDGTCNKEKMKRRVVTIDKYVDLPENEKQLLQAVAAQPVSVGICGSERAFQMYSKDMGQKMEWITGL
;
A
#
# COMPACT_ATOMS: atom_id res chain seq x y z
N MET A 1 67.42 -54.37 19.38
CA MET A 1 67.27 -53.15 20.19
C MET A 1 66.99 -51.98 19.24
N ASN A 2 65.75 -51.48 19.27
CA ASN A 2 65.28 -50.15 18.86
C ASN A 2 65.28 -49.79 17.36
N PHE A 3 64.30 -49.08 16.78
CA PHE A 3 62.92 -48.66 17.12
C PHE A 3 62.31 -48.15 15.80
N LEU A 4 60.99 -48.30 15.61
CA LEU A 4 60.20 -47.66 14.56
C LEU A 4 60.30 -46.12 14.63
N CYS A 5 60.29 -45.44 13.48
CA CYS A 5 59.78 -44.06 13.38
C CYS A 5 58.95 -43.89 12.10
N ILE A 6 57.66 -43.64 12.32
CA ILE A 6 56.59 -43.39 11.36
C ILE A 6 56.66 -41.89 10.97
N PHE A 7 56.68 -41.59 9.68
CA PHE A 7 56.45 -40.22 9.18
C PHE A 7 54.94 -39.99 9.03
N ALA A 8 54.35 -39.16 9.89
CA ALA A 8 52.97 -38.69 9.74
C ALA A 8 52.95 -37.34 9.02
N LEU A 9 52.26 -37.29 7.88
CA LEU A 9 51.88 -36.05 7.19
C LEU A 9 50.85 -35.30 8.02
N ALA A 10 51.11 -34.03 8.33
CA ALA A 10 50.09 -33.09 8.79
C ALA A 10 49.76 -32.12 7.66
N LEU A 11 48.64 -32.36 6.96
CA LEU A 11 48.03 -31.38 6.06
C LEU A 11 47.15 -30.44 6.92
N LEU A 12 47.62 -29.21 7.11
CA LEU A 12 46.84 -28.12 7.69
C LEU A 12 45.76 -27.69 6.70
N PHE A 13 44.54 -28.18 6.86
CA PHE A 13 43.37 -27.58 6.21
C PHE A 13 43.06 -26.25 6.89
N SER A 14 43.31 -25.16 6.17
CA SER A 14 42.85 -23.83 6.54
C SER A 14 41.37 -23.73 6.17
N THR A 15 40.48 -23.84 7.16
CA THR A 15 39.05 -23.58 6.96
C THR A 15 38.84 -22.08 6.81
N LEU A 16 38.51 -21.65 5.59
CA LEU A 16 38.14 -20.27 5.29
C LEU A 16 36.78 -19.96 5.93
N SER A 17 36.74 -18.98 6.83
CA SER A 17 35.59 -18.60 7.64
C SER A 17 34.45 -18.01 6.81
N ALA A 18 33.32 -18.73 6.70
CA ALA A 18 32.06 -18.23 6.15
C ALA A 18 31.11 -17.63 7.23
N SER A 19 31.61 -17.35 8.45
CA SER A 19 30.75 -17.02 9.59
C SER A 19 30.40 -15.55 9.78
N SER A 20 31.06 -14.61 9.09
CA SER A 20 30.88 -13.16 9.37
C SER A 20 29.61 -12.58 8.71
N SER A 21 29.25 -13.01 7.49
CA SER A 21 28.07 -12.46 6.81
C SER A 21 26.75 -12.87 7.48
N SER A 22 26.67 -14.10 7.99
CA SER A 22 25.48 -14.62 8.67
C SER A 22 25.24 -13.97 10.05
N SER A 23 26.31 -13.58 10.76
CA SER A 23 26.17 -12.82 12.01
C SER A 23 25.67 -11.39 11.75
N ASP A 24 26.13 -10.76 10.67
CA ASP A 24 25.78 -9.38 10.34
C ASP A 24 24.30 -9.26 9.93
N ILE A 25 23.78 -10.17 9.11
CA ILE A 25 22.36 -10.16 8.70
C ILE A 25 21.42 -10.43 9.89
N SER A 26 21.85 -11.29 10.84
CA SER A 26 21.06 -11.59 12.03
C SER A 26 20.92 -10.36 12.95
N GLN A 27 22.00 -9.59 13.12
CA GLN A 27 21.99 -8.33 13.88
C GLN A 27 21.15 -7.24 13.18
N LEU A 28 21.25 -7.16 11.85
CA LEU A 28 20.43 -6.24 11.06
C LEU A 28 18.94 -6.57 11.22
N PHE A 29 18.57 -7.84 11.13
CA PHE A 29 17.19 -8.28 11.34
C PHE A 29 16.68 -7.97 12.76
N GLU A 30 17.52 -8.14 13.78
CA GLU A 30 17.15 -7.78 15.16
C GLU A 30 16.91 -6.29 15.36
N THR A 31 17.74 -5.46 14.73
CA THR A 31 17.57 -4.00 14.76
C THR A 31 16.28 -3.60 14.03
N TRP A 32 16.09 -4.13 12.83
CA TRP A 32 14.89 -3.92 12.04
C TRP A 32 13.62 -4.38 12.77
N CYS A 33 13.64 -5.53 13.46
CA CYS A 33 12.51 -5.99 14.25
C CYS A 33 12.14 -5.00 15.36
N LYS A 34 13.12 -4.39 16.03
CA LYS A 34 12.88 -3.39 17.07
C LYS A 34 12.31 -2.10 16.48
N GLU A 35 12.86 -1.62 15.37
CA GLU A 35 12.40 -0.41 14.68
C GLU A 35 10.96 -0.54 14.15
N HIS A 36 10.61 -1.71 13.63
CA HIS A 36 9.29 -2.00 13.06
C HIS A 36 8.31 -2.68 14.03
N GLY A 37 8.68 -2.83 15.31
CA GLY A 37 7.83 -3.45 16.34
C GLY A 37 7.43 -4.89 16.04
N LYS A 38 8.29 -5.66 15.35
CA LYS A 38 7.99 -7.02 14.89
C LYS A 38 8.17 -8.03 16.00
N THR A 39 7.16 -8.85 16.19
CA THR A 39 7.15 -9.98 17.13
C THR A 39 6.67 -11.23 16.41
N TYR A 40 7.22 -12.39 16.79
CA TYR A 40 6.90 -13.67 16.16
C TYR A 40 6.42 -14.67 17.21
N THR A 41 5.45 -15.51 16.83
CA THR A 41 4.78 -16.45 17.74
C THR A 41 5.64 -17.64 18.12
N SER A 42 6.65 -17.98 17.31
CA SER A 42 7.58 -19.07 17.58
C SER A 42 8.97 -18.81 17.02
N GLN A 43 9.95 -19.57 17.50
CA GLN A 43 11.32 -19.49 17.01
C GLN A 43 11.43 -19.96 15.55
N GLU A 44 10.60 -20.93 15.16
CA GLU A 44 10.51 -21.43 13.78
C GLU A 44 10.01 -20.33 12.84
N GLU A 45 8.94 -19.61 13.21
CA GLU A 45 8.45 -18.48 12.42
C GLU A 45 9.49 -17.36 12.35
N ARG A 46 10.15 -17.01 13.46
CA ARG A 46 11.25 -16.03 13.47
C ARG A 46 12.38 -16.45 12.52
N SER A 47 12.77 -17.72 12.53
CA SER A 47 13.83 -18.25 11.68
C SER A 47 13.42 -18.24 10.20
N ARG A 48 12.15 -18.49 9.89
CA ARG A 48 11.61 -18.35 8.54
C ARG A 48 11.62 -16.91 8.07
N ARG A 49 11.20 -15.98 8.92
CA ARG A 49 11.16 -14.54 8.64
C ARG A 49 12.54 -13.94 8.43
N LEU A 50 13.54 -14.40 9.20
CA LEU A 50 14.95 -14.04 8.97
C LEU A 50 15.43 -14.44 7.57
N LYS A 51 15.09 -15.65 7.09
CA LYS A 51 15.48 -16.10 5.73
C LYS A 51 14.83 -15.24 4.64
N VAL A 52 13.57 -14.86 4.84
CA VAL A 52 12.86 -13.96 3.91
C VAL A 52 13.49 -12.56 3.93
N PHE A 53 13.85 -12.08 5.11
CA PHE A 53 14.52 -10.80 5.29
C PHE A 53 15.90 -10.77 4.61
N GLU A 54 16.68 -11.85 4.74
CA GLU A 54 17.97 -12.01 4.04
C GLU A 54 17.80 -11.96 2.52
N ASP A 55 16.85 -12.71 1.95
CA ASP A 55 16.54 -12.68 0.51
C ASP A 55 16.11 -11.27 0.04
N ASN A 56 15.31 -10.57 0.84
CA ASN A 56 14.92 -9.18 0.54
C ASN A 56 16.09 -8.19 0.68
N ASN A 57 16.99 -8.38 1.64
CA ASN A 57 18.21 -7.58 1.80
C ASN A 57 19.14 -7.72 0.59
N ASP A 58 19.30 -8.93 0.08
CA ASP A 58 20.10 -9.18 -1.11
C ASP A 58 19.49 -8.49 -2.34
N PHE A 59 18.17 -8.59 -2.52
CA PHE A 59 17.46 -7.90 -3.58
C PHE A 59 17.62 -6.37 -3.51
N VAL A 60 17.41 -5.78 -2.33
CA VAL A 60 17.58 -4.33 -2.10
C VAL A 60 19.02 -3.90 -2.37
N THR A 61 19.99 -4.65 -1.85
CA THR A 61 21.42 -4.37 -2.02
C THR A 61 21.84 -4.45 -3.48
N GLN A 62 21.35 -5.44 -4.21
CA GLN A 62 21.66 -5.60 -5.63
C GLN A 62 21.05 -4.47 -6.48
N HIS A 63 19.79 -4.12 -6.23
CA HIS A 63 19.13 -3.01 -6.93
C HIS A 63 19.84 -1.68 -6.69
N ASN A 64 20.17 -1.37 -5.44
CA ASN A 64 20.80 -0.10 -5.07
C ASN A 64 22.26 0.02 -5.53
N LYS A 65 22.93 -1.07 -5.93
CA LYS A 65 24.23 -1.04 -6.61
C LYS A 65 24.12 -0.65 -8.08
N GLY A 66 22.92 -0.77 -8.67
CA GLY A 66 22.64 -0.39 -10.05
C GLY A 66 22.44 1.10 -10.24
N ASN A 67 22.26 1.53 -11.49
CA ASN A 67 21.95 2.91 -11.84
C ASN A 67 20.43 3.08 -12.03
N SER A 68 19.68 2.97 -10.93
CA SER A 68 18.23 3.20 -10.89
C SER A 68 17.91 4.64 -10.51
N SER A 69 16.83 5.19 -11.05
CA SER A 69 16.30 6.51 -10.66
C SER A 69 15.62 6.52 -9.29
N TYR A 70 15.47 5.35 -8.65
CA TYR A 70 14.89 5.17 -7.32
C TYR A 70 15.64 4.13 -6.50
N THR A 71 15.52 4.24 -5.18
CA THR A 71 16.12 3.33 -4.19
C THR A 71 15.08 2.46 -3.53
N LEU A 72 15.52 1.26 -3.15
CA LEU A 72 14.77 0.35 -2.30
C LEU A 72 15.31 0.39 -0.87
N ALA A 73 14.48 0.01 0.09
CA ALA A 73 14.87 -0.13 1.50
C ALA A 73 14.18 -1.34 2.14
N LEU A 74 14.76 -1.81 3.25
CA LEU A 74 14.14 -2.81 4.12
C LEU A 74 13.03 -2.16 4.95
N ASN A 75 11.89 -1.90 4.31
CA ASN A 75 10.74 -1.26 4.93
C ASN A 75 9.92 -2.27 5.78
N ALA A 76 8.70 -1.89 6.19
CA ALA A 76 7.84 -2.71 7.05
C ALA A 76 7.45 -4.10 6.47
N PHE A 77 7.69 -4.32 5.18
CA PHE A 77 7.38 -5.56 4.47
C PHE A 77 8.62 -6.44 4.22
N ALA A 78 9.79 -6.09 4.75
CA ALA A 78 11.04 -6.81 4.53
C ALA A 78 11.02 -8.27 5.02
N ASP A 79 10.13 -8.63 5.93
CA ASP A 79 9.94 -10.01 6.40
C ASP A 79 8.85 -10.79 5.64
N LEU A 80 8.25 -10.20 4.61
CA LEU A 80 7.26 -10.85 3.75
C LEU A 80 7.89 -11.31 2.44
N THR A 81 7.57 -12.53 2.04
CA THR A 81 7.85 -12.98 0.67
C THR A 81 7.02 -12.14 -0.30
N HIS A 82 7.48 -12.05 -1.55
CA HIS A 82 6.71 -11.35 -2.58
C HIS A 82 5.32 -11.95 -2.80
N HIS A 83 5.18 -13.27 -2.64
CA HIS A 83 3.89 -13.95 -2.69
C HIS A 83 2.98 -13.52 -1.51
N GLU A 84 3.48 -13.59 -0.27
CA GLU A 84 2.71 -13.14 0.92
C GLU A 84 2.28 -11.68 0.80
N PHE A 85 3.17 -10.79 0.30
CA PHE A 85 2.84 -9.39 0.05
C PHE A 85 1.68 -9.26 -0.93
N LYS A 86 1.77 -9.90 -2.11
CA LYS A 86 0.69 -9.85 -3.12
C LYS A 86 -0.63 -10.39 -2.59
N SER A 87 -0.60 -11.51 -1.88
CA SER A 87 -1.82 -12.17 -1.38
C SER A 87 -2.51 -11.41 -0.25
N SER A 88 -1.81 -10.53 0.48
CA SER A 88 -2.36 -9.88 1.68
C SER A 88 -2.43 -8.35 1.60
N ARG A 89 -1.77 -7.71 0.63
CA ARG A 89 -1.71 -6.24 0.51
C ARG A 89 -2.40 -5.70 -0.75
N LEU A 90 -2.71 -6.55 -1.73
CA LEU A 90 -3.42 -6.15 -2.94
C LEU A 90 -4.90 -6.53 -2.82
N GLY A 91 -5.79 -5.70 -3.36
CA GLY A 91 -7.23 -5.92 -3.24
C GLY A 91 -8.08 -5.20 -4.29
N LEU A 92 -7.48 -4.75 -5.39
CA LEU A 92 -8.27 -4.20 -6.49
C LEU A 92 -8.85 -5.36 -7.31
N SER A 93 -10.18 -5.41 -7.44
CA SER A 93 -10.89 -6.45 -8.18
C SER A 93 -11.01 -6.10 -9.66
N ALA A 94 -11.09 -7.11 -10.54
CA ALA A 94 -11.36 -6.93 -11.98
C ALA A 94 -12.86 -6.91 -12.30
N ALA A 95 -13.72 -6.55 -11.34
CA ALA A 95 -15.16 -6.52 -11.53
C ALA A 95 -15.56 -5.55 -12.66
N PRO A 96 -16.66 -5.83 -13.38
CA PRO A 96 -17.03 -5.06 -14.57
C PRO A 96 -17.53 -3.65 -14.22
N LEU A 97 -16.83 -2.63 -14.70
CA LEU A 97 -17.23 -1.23 -14.54
C LEU A 97 -18.59 -0.94 -15.21
N ASN A 98 -19.32 0.02 -14.66
CA ASN A 98 -20.57 0.48 -15.26
C ASN A 98 -20.27 1.41 -16.47
N PRO A 99 -20.59 1.02 -17.71
CA PRO A 99 -20.25 1.80 -18.89
C PRO A 99 -20.91 3.19 -18.95
N ASP A 100 -22.00 3.42 -18.23
CA ASP A 100 -22.73 4.70 -18.25
C ASP A 100 -21.92 5.85 -17.60
N ASN A 101 -21.02 5.55 -16.67
CA ASN A 101 -20.23 6.55 -15.95
C ASN A 101 -19.06 7.13 -16.76
N ARG A 102 -18.72 6.51 -17.89
CA ARG A 102 -17.68 7.00 -18.82
C ARG A 102 -18.13 8.20 -19.66
N ASN A 103 -19.44 8.43 -19.77
CA ASN A 103 -20.01 9.49 -20.59
C ASN A 103 -20.36 10.77 -19.80
N LEU A 104 -20.16 10.75 -18.48
CA LEU A 104 -20.43 11.92 -17.64
C LEU A 104 -19.30 12.95 -17.83
N LYS A 105 -19.68 14.21 -18.09
CA LYS A 105 -18.70 15.30 -18.16
C LYS A 105 -18.10 15.56 -16.78
N ILE A 106 -16.77 15.66 -16.74
CA ILE A 106 -16.03 16.18 -15.59
C ILE A 106 -16.54 17.60 -15.33
N THR A 107 -17.26 17.78 -14.22
CA THR A 107 -17.70 19.11 -13.76
C THR A 107 -16.53 19.79 -13.08
N GLY A 108 -16.17 21.01 -13.51
CA GLY A 108 -15.04 21.74 -12.95
C GLY A 108 -13.68 21.45 -13.61
N ALA A 109 -13.68 20.92 -14.85
CA ALA A 109 -12.44 20.76 -15.62
C ALA A 109 -11.68 22.10 -15.70
N VAL A 110 -10.50 22.13 -15.10
CA VAL A 110 -9.66 23.33 -15.05
C VAL A 110 -8.99 23.52 -16.40
N SER A 111 -9.24 24.66 -17.05
CA SER A 111 -8.58 25.01 -18.32
C SER A 111 -7.09 25.32 -18.13
N ASP A 112 -6.75 25.98 -17.01
CA ASP A 112 -5.39 26.36 -16.64
C ASP A 112 -4.85 25.42 -15.56
N ILE A 113 -4.26 24.32 -16.01
CA ILE A 113 -3.64 23.34 -15.11
C ILE A 113 -2.37 23.96 -14.50
N PRO A 114 -2.25 24.01 -13.16
CA PRO A 114 -1.03 24.50 -12.52
C PRO A 114 0.14 23.57 -12.82
N ALA A 115 1.36 24.11 -12.91
CA ALA A 115 2.58 23.33 -13.14
C ALA A 115 2.87 22.29 -12.03
N SER A 116 2.29 22.48 -10.85
CA SER A 116 2.34 21.52 -9.74
C SER A 116 1.14 21.72 -8.82
N ILE A 117 0.58 20.63 -8.31
CA ILE A 117 -0.45 20.66 -7.26
C ILE A 117 -0.11 19.65 -6.16
N ASP A 118 -0.36 20.03 -4.91
CA ASP A 118 -0.20 19.17 -3.74
C ASP A 118 -1.38 19.43 -2.79
N TRP A 119 -2.34 18.52 -2.80
CA TRP A 119 -3.56 18.63 -1.98
C TRP A 119 -3.28 18.52 -0.48
N ARG A 120 -2.14 17.96 -0.07
CA ARG A 120 -1.72 17.94 1.35
C ARG A 120 -1.44 19.34 1.84
N LYS A 121 -0.76 20.17 1.03
CA LYS A 121 -0.50 21.59 1.33
C LYS A 121 -1.78 22.44 1.33
N LYS A 122 -2.83 21.97 0.66
CA LYS A 122 -4.16 22.58 0.67
C LYS A 122 -5.05 22.06 1.80
N GLY A 123 -4.55 21.14 2.63
CA GLY A 123 -5.27 20.57 3.76
C GLY A 123 -6.43 19.65 3.36
N ALA A 124 -6.40 19.08 2.15
CA ALA A 124 -7.44 18.20 1.59
C ALA A 124 -7.01 16.72 1.54
N VAL A 125 -6.12 16.32 2.45
CA VAL A 125 -5.63 14.95 2.58
C VAL A 125 -5.48 14.65 4.07
N THR A 126 -6.04 13.54 4.54
CA THR A 126 -5.90 13.04 5.91
C THR A 126 -4.53 12.40 6.13
N ASN A 127 -4.27 11.89 7.34
CA ASN A 127 -3.03 11.15 7.61
C ASN A 127 -2.99 9.84 6.82
N VAL A 128 -1.78 9.38 6.45
CA VAL A 128 -1.61 8.05 5.85
C VAL A 128 -2.09 6.97 6.82
N LYS A 129 -2.93 6.06 6.33
CA LYS A 129 -3.50 4.94 7.08
C LYS A 129 -2.88 3.60 6.62
N ASP A 130 -3.05 2.54 7.40
CA ASP A 130 -2.53 1.20 7.11
C ASP A 130 -3.69 0.19 6.98
N GLN A 131 -3.87 -0.38 5.78
CA GLN A 131 -4.87 -1.40 5.50
C GLN A 131 -4.54 -2.78 6.11
N GLY A 132 -3.35 -2.96 6.68
CA GLY A 132 -2.92 -4.24 7.22
C GLY A 132 -3.01 -5.37 6.19
N SER A 133 -3.47 -6.56 6.60
CA SER A 133 -3.55 -7.78 5.76
C SER A 133 -4.89 -7.95 5.06
N CYS A 134 -5.67 -6.89 4.97
CA CYS A 134 -6.95 -6.88 4.31
C CYS A 134 -6.78 -6.28 2.90
N GLY A 135 -7.36 -6.89 1.86
CA GLY A 135 -7.42 -6.34 0.50
C GLY A 135 -8.37 -5.14 0.38
N ALA A 136 -8.28 -4.19 1.32
CA ALA A 136 -9.18 -3.06 1.45
C ALA A 136 -8.74 -1.80 0.68
N CYS A 137 -7.68 -1.87 -0.14
CA CYS A 137 -7.13 -0.70 -0.84
C CYS A 137 -8.19 0.09 -1.63
N TRP A 138 -9.21 -0.59 -2.17
CA TRP A 138 -10.34 0.03 -2.83
C TRP A 138 -11.15 0.95 -1.91
N SER A 139 -11.36 0.55 -0.65
CA SER A 139 -12.09 1.33 0.35
C SER A 139 -11.29 2.55 0.80
N PHE A 140 -9.98 2.38 1.04
CA PHE A 140 -9.06 3.48 1.35
C PHE A 140 -8.93 4.49 0.19
N SER A 141 -8.86 4.00 -1.05
CA SER A 141 -8.78 4.85 -2.23
C SER A 141 -10.06 5.67 -2.42
N ALA A 142 -11.24 5.05 -2.24
CA ALA A 142 -12.52 5.74 -2.36
C ALA A 142 -12.71 6.78 -1.25
N THR A 143 -12.49 6.40 0.02
CA THR A 143 -12.60 7.33 1.15
C THR A 143 -11.65 8.51 0.99
N GLY A 144 -10.37 8.30 0.66
CA GLY A 144 -9.42 9.40 0.44
C GLY A 144 -9.87 10.41 -0.62
N ALA A 145 -10.49 9.96 -1.70
CA ALA A 145 -11.09 10.84 -2.71
C ALA A 145 -12.28 11.64 -2.15
N ILE A 146 -13.18 10.98 -1.41
CA ILE A 146 -14.37 11.62 -0.79
C ILE A 146 -13.95 12.64 0.28
N GLU A 147 -13.00 12.30 1.14
CA GLU A 147 -12.43 13.18 2.17
C GLU A 147 -11.89 14.48 1.53
N GLY A 148 -11.15 14.33 0.44
CA GLY A 148 -10.56 15.43 -0.31
C GLY A 148 -11.59 16.36 -0.94
N ILE A 149 -12.57 15.82 -1.67
CA ILE A 149 -13.62 16.64 -2.28
C ILE A 149 -14.53 17.29 -1.24
N ASN A 150 -14.83 16.59 -0.12
CA ASN A 150 -15.58 17.18 0.98
C ASN A 150 -14.86 18.41 1.54
N LYS A 151 -13.54 18.32 1.77
CA LYS A 151 -12.74 19.47 2.20
C LYS A 151 -12.81 20.63 1.22
N ILE A 152 -12.73 20.36 -0.09
CA ILE A 152 -12.76 21.38 -1.13
C ILE A 152 -14.11 22.12 -1.15
N VAL A 153 -15.23 21.39 -1.00
CA VAL A 153 -16.58 21.94 -1.12
C VAL A 153 -17.06 22.58 0.18
N THR A 154 -16.84 21.93 1.33
CA THR A 154 -17.42 22.33 2.62
C THR A 154 -16.43 23.04 3.53
N GLY A 155 -15.13 22.90 3.25
CA GLY A 155 -14.07 23.37 4.15
C GLY A 155 -13.76 22.43 5.31
N SER A 156 -14.50 21.32 5.47
CA SER A 156 -14.28 20.33 6.53
C SER A 156 -13.48 19.12 6.02
N LEU A 157 -12.37 18.80 6.69
CA LEU A 157 -11.63 17.55 6.44
C LEU A 157 -12.06 16.54 7.51
N VAL A 158 -12.80 15.53 7.10
CA VAL A 158 -13.34 14.47 7.97
C VAL A 158 -12.63 13.18 7.60
N SER A 159 -12.18 12.39 8.58
CA SER A 159 -11.64 11.05 8.31
C SER A 159 -12.79 10.06 8.21
N LEU A 160 -13.00 9.46 7.04
CA LEU A 160 -14.15 8.59 6.76
C LEU A 160 -13.86 7.13 7.09
N SER A 161 -14.91 6.36 7.34
CA SER A 161 -14.82 4.95 7.72
C SER A 161 -14.59 4.05 6.51
N GLU A 162 -13.38 3.51 6.37
CA GLU A 162 -13.14 2.43 5.42
C GLU A 162 -13.89 1.14 5.80
N GLN A 163 -14.11 0.93 7.10
CA GLN A 163 -14.76 -0.27 7.62
C GLN A 163 -16.24 -0.35 7.25
N GLU A 164 -16.95 0.77 7.19
CA GLU A 164 -18.34 0.78 6.74
C GLU A 164 -18.44 0.25 5.31
N LEU A 165 -17.59 0.73 4.39
CA LEU A 165 -17.55 0.21 3.03
C LEU A 165 -17.20 -1.29 3.02
N ILE A 166 -16.18 -1.71 3.77
CA ILE A 166 -15.76 -3.11 3.85
C ILE A 166 -16.88 -4.02 4.34
N GLU A 167 -17.69 -3.59 5.31
CA GLU A 167 -18.73 -4.42 5.91
C GLU A 167 -20.09 -4.30 5.19
N CYS A 168 -20.41 -3.17 4.56
CA CYS A 168 -21.74 -2.84 4.03
C CYS A 168 -21.83 -2.80 2.49
N ASP A 169 -20.76 -2.44 1.77
CA ASP A 169 -20.75 -2.50 0.30
C ASP A 169 -20.45 -3.93 -0.17
N LYS A 170 -21.52 -4.73 -0.27
CA LYS A 170 -21.46 -6.17 -0.58
C LYS A 170 -22.13 -6.55 -1.88
N SER A 171 -22.57 -5.57 -2.69
CA SER A 171 -23.24 -5.87 -3.97
C SER A 171 -22.24 -6.36 -5.02
N PHE A 172 -21.06 -5.76 -5.09
CA PHE A 172 -20.01 -6.12 -6.03
C PHE A 172 -18.61 -6.13 -5.41
N ASN A 173 -18.44 -5.50 -4.24
CA ASN A 173 -17.21 -5.55 -3.45
C ASN A 173 -17.26 -6.70 -2.43
N ASP A 174 -16.09 -7.24 -2.11
CA ASP A 174 -15.93 -8.43 -1.26
C ASP A 174 -15.11 -8.14 0.01
N GLY A 175 -15.22 -6.92 0.55
CA GLY A 175 -14.50 -6.52 1.76
C GLY A 175 -12.99 -6.73 1.64
N CYS A 176 -12.41 -7.61 2.46
CA CYS A 176 -10.98 -7.93 2.39
C CYS A 176 -10.59 -8.82 1.20
N GLY A 177 -11.54 -9.44 0.51
CA GLY A 177 -11.33 -10.17 -0.76
C GLY A 177 -11.06 -9.24 -1.95
N GLY A 178 -11.35 -7.95 -1.78
CA GLY A 178 -11.08 -6.91 -2.77
C GLY A 178 -12.33 -6.23 -3.30
N GLY A 179 -12.12 -5.22 -4.14
CA GLY A 179 -13.20 -4.37 -4.63
C GLY A 179 -12.73 -3.30 -5.62
N LEU A 180 -13.67 -2.43 -5.98
CA LEU A 180 -13.51 -1.28 -6.86
C LEU A 180 -14.11 -0.03 -6.22
N MET A 181 -13.43 1.09 -6.42
CA MET A 181 -13.80 2.40 -5.88
C MET A 181 -15.15 2.87 -6.41
N ASP A 182 -15.47 2.57 -7.67
CA ASP A 182 -16.76 2.87 -8.31
C ASP A 182 -17.96 2.39 -7.51
N TYR A 183 -17.94 1.12 -7.08
CA TYR A 183 -19.03 0.56 -6.31
C TYR A 183 -19.08 1.16 -4.91
N ALA A 184 -17.92 1.52 -4.35
CA ALA A 184 -17.87 2.24 -3.09
C ALA A 184 -18.53 3.62 -3.23
N PHE A 185 -18.21 4.38 -4.28
CA PHE A 185 -18.86 5.66 -4.57
C PHE A 185 -20.36 5.48 -4.78
N GLN A 186 -20.77 4.46 -5.55
CA GLN A 186 -22.17 4.15 -5.79
C GLN A 186 -22.90 3.77 -4.50
N PHE A 187 -22.24 3.02 -3.60
CA PHE A 187 -22.76 2.69 -2.27
C PHE A 187 -22.99 3.96 -1.47
N VAL A 188 -22.02 4.88 -1.39
CA VAL A 188 -22.18 6.14 -0.65
C VAL A 188 -23.34 6.99 -1.19
N ILE A 189 -23.51 7.05 -2.52
CA ILE A 189 -24.64 7.74 -3.17
C ILE A 189 -25.97 7.09 -2.73
N ASN A 190 -26.07 5.77 -2.85
CA ASN A 190 -27.30 5.02 -2.55
C ASN A 190 -27.63 5.00 -1.05
N ASN A 191 -26.61 4.97 -0.20
CA ASN A 191 -26.75 5.05 1.25
C ASN A 191 -27.02 6.50 1.71
N HIS A 192 -26.97 7.49 0.83
CA HIS A 192 -27.06 8.92 1.19
C HIS A 192 -26.00 9.35 2.20
N GLY A 193 -24.80 8.79 2.07
CA GLY A 193 -23.62 9.17 2.81
C GLY A 193 -22.84 8.00 3.42
N ILE A 194 -21.81 8.37 4.14
CA ILE A 194 -20.87 7.48 4.82
C ILE A 194 -20.52 8.08 6.20
N ASP A 195 -20.23 7.20 7.14
CA ASP A 195 -19.83 7.47 8.52
C ASP A 195 -18.34 7.84 8.61
N GLU A 196 -17.91 8.29 9.79
CA GLU A 196 -16.53 8.67 10.06
C GLU A 196 -15.75 7.59 10.81
N GLU A 197 -14.43 7.61 10.67
CA GLU A 197 -13.52 6.63 11.25
C GLU A 197 -13.64 6.54 12.78
N GLU A 198 -13.93 7.66 13.46
CA GLU A 198 -14.12 7.69 14.91
C GLU A 198 -15.33 6.84 15.35
N ASP A 199 -16.44 6.95 14.63
CA ASP A 199 -17.68 6.26 14.98
C ASP A 199 -17.77 4.85 14.38
N TYR A 200 -17.09 4.58 13.27
CA TYR A 200 -16.99 3.23 12.69
C TYR A 200 -15.54 2.84 12.38
N PRO A 201 -14.75 2.49 13.41
CA PRO A 201 -13.29 2.31 13.26
C PRO A 201 -12.88 1.13 12.41
N TYR A 202 -11.74 1.28 11.74
CA TYR A 202 -11.06 0.25 10.96
C TYR A 202 -10.60 -0.94 11.81
N ARG A 203 -10.79 -2.15 11.27
CA ARG A 203 -10.49 -3.42 11.97
C ARG A 203 -9.60 -4.38 11.20
N ALA A 204 -9.19 -4.02 9.98
CA ALA A 204 -8.35 -4.85 9.11
C ALA A 204 -8.88 -6.27 8.87
N ARG A 205 -10.21 -6.44 8.86
CA ARG A 205 -10.89 -7.72 8.62
C ARG A 205 -12.32 -7.50 8.16
N ASP A 206 -12.89 -8.54 7.56
CA ASP A 206 -14.33 -8.59 7.30
C ASP A 206 -15.14 -8.62 8.60
N GLY A 207 -16.37 -8.14 8.48
CA GLY A 207 -17.37 -8.16 9.53
C GLY A 207 -18.77 -8.08 8.93
N THR A 208 -19.76 -8.03 9.81
CA THR A 208 -21.16 -7.84 9.41
C THR A 208 -21.50 -6.37 9.45
N CYS A 209 -22.10 -5.84 8.37
CA CYS A 209 -22.57 -4.47 8.30
C CYS A 209 -23.37 -4.07 9.54
N ASN A 210 -22.88 -3.08 10.28
CA ASN A 210 -23.58 -2.51 11.41
C ASN A 210 -24.61 -1.49 10.92
N LYS A 211 -25.83 -1.96 10.70
CA LYS A 211 -26.95 -1.14 10.19
C LYS A 211 -27.33 0.04 11.07
N GLU A 212 -27.02 0.00 12.37
CA GLU A 212 -27.29 1.14 13.25
C GLU A 212 -26.24 2.24 13.05
N LYS A 213 -24.96 1.87 12.94
CA LYS A 213 -23.89 2.83 12.63
C LYS A 213 -24.04 3.42 11.23
N MET A 214 -24.40 2.61 10.24
CA MET A 214 -24.67 3.04 8.85
C MET A 214 -25.75 4.13 8.71
N LYS A 215 -26.59 4.36 9.74
CA LYS A 215 -27.56 5.47 9.75
C LYS A 215 -26.88 6.83 9.95
N ARG A 216 -25.68 6.85 10.53
CA ARG A 216 -24.87 8.05 10.70
C ARG A 216 -24.14 8.34 9.39
N ARG A 217 -24.54 9.44 8.74
CA ARG A 217 -24.07 9.84 7.42
C ARG A 217 -23.48 11.24 7.53
N VAL A 218 -22.15 11.33 7.65
CA VAL A 218 -21.46 12.61 7.86
C VAL A 218 -21.06 13.30 6.56
N VAL A 219 -20.80 12.52 5.51
CA VAL A 219 -20.39 13.03 4.20
C VAL A 219 -21.17 12.34 3.10
N THR A 220 -21.61 13.10 2.11
CA THR A 220 -22.32 12.64 0.93
C THR A 220 -21.57 13.04 -0.34
N ILE A 221 -21.74 12.26 -1.41
CA ILE A 221 -21.34 12.64 -2.77
C ILE A 221 -22.54 12.49 -3.70
N ASP A 222 -22.58 13.31 -4.74
CA ASP A 222 -23.73 13.33 -5.68
C ASP A 222 -23.55 12.35 -6.84
N LYS A 223 -22.30 12.13 -7.27
CA LYS A 223 -21.93 11.30 -8.43
C LYS A 223 -20.44 10.95 -8.41
N TYR A 224 -20.05 10.01 -9.26
CA TYR A 224 -18.67 9.75 -9.67
C TYR A 224 -18.58 9.68 -11.20
N VAL A 225 -17.36 9.75 -11.74
CA VAL A 225 -17.11 9.75 -13.18
C VAL A 225 -15.86 8.93 -13.46
N ASP A 226 -15.94 8.06 -14.46
CA ASP A 226 -14.77 7.34 -14.96
C ASP A 226 -13.98 8.24 -15.90
N LEU A 227 -12.72 8.47 -15.57
CA LEU A 227 -11.82 9.16 -16.47
C LEU A 227 -11.45 8.22 -17.63
N PRO A 228 -11.43 8.72 -18.88
CA PRO A 228 -10.82 7.98 -19.97
C PRO A 228 -9.33 7.75 -19.68
N GLU A 229 -8.75 6.72 -20.29
CA GLU A 229 -7.34 6.37 -20.21
C GLU A 229 -6.46 7.41 -20.93
N ASN A 230 -6.37 8.60 -20.36
CA ASN A 230 -5.70 9.76 -20.92
C ASN A 230 -5.05 10.59 -19.81
N GLU A 231 -3.72 10.67 -19.84
CA GLU A 231 -2.92 11.36 -18.84
C GLU A 231 -3.26 12.86 -18.72
N LYS A 232 -3.56 13.53 -19.83
CA LYS A 232 -3.94 14.95 -19.81
C LYS A 232 -5.27 15.16 -19.09
N GLN A 233 -6.22 14.25 -19.26
CA GLN A 233 -7.52 14.31 -18.56
C GLN A 233 -7.38 13.93 -17.09
N LEU A 234 -6.51 12.98 -16.75
CA LEU A 234 -6.13 12.71 -15.37
C LEU A 234 -5.53 13.96 -14.71
N LEU A 235 -4.60 14.63 -15.39
CA LEU A 235 -3.98 15.85 -14.88
C LEU A 235 -5.01 16.98 -14.66
N GLN A 236 -5.99 17.13 -15.56
CA GLN A 236 -7.10 18.07 -15.38
C GLN A 236 -7.98 17.73 -14.17
N ALA A 237 -8.25 16.45 -13.93
CA ALA A 237 -9.05 16.00 -12.79
C ALA A 237 -8.30 16.20 -11.46
N VAL A 238 -7.02 15.81 -11.41
CA VAL A 238 -6.15 15.99 -10.22
C VAL A 238 -5.97 17.47 -9.89
N ALA A 239 -5.93 18.35 -10.89
CA ALA A 239 -5.90 19.80 -10.67
C ALA A 239 -7.16 20.33 -9.97
N ALA A 240 -8.30 19.65 -10.11
CA ALA A 240 -9.58 20.03 -9.52
C ALA A 240 -9.80 19.43 -8.12
N GLN A 241 -9.39 18.16 -7.89
CA GLN A 241 -9.59 17.44 -6.62
C GLN A 241 -8.72 16.16 -6.56
N PRO A 242 -8.55 15.52 -5.39
CA PRO A 242 -8.02 14.16 -5.31
C PRO A 242 -8.85 13.15 -6.11
N VAL A 243 -8.18 12.18 -6.74
CA VAL A 243 -8.78 11.19 -7.65
C VAL A 243 -8.36 9.79 -7.20
N SER A 244 -9.27 8.82 -7.23
CA SER A 244 -8.90 7.42 -7.02
C SER A 244 -8.27 6.83 -8.29
N VAL A 245 -7.10 6.19 -8.16
CA VAL A 245 -6.44 5.50 -9.28
C VAL A 245 -6.13 4.04 -8.95
N GLY A 246 -6.08 3.20 -9.98
CA GLY A 246 -5.59 1.83 -9.89
C GLY A 246 -4.20 1.72 -10.53
N ILE A 247 -3.26 1.07 -9.85
CA ILE A 247 -1.90 0.81 -10.36
C ILE A 247 -1.51 -0.65 -10.18
N CYS A 248 -0.55 -1.12 -10.97
CA CYS A 248 0.06 -2.43 -10.75
C CYS A 248 1.09 -2.34 -9.60
N GLY A 249 0.65 -2.56 -8.37
CA GLY A 249 1.51 -2.63 -7.18
C GLY A 249 2.17 -4.00 -6.96
N SER A 250 2.13 -4.89 -7.96
CA SER A 250 2.50 -6.31 -7.79
C SER A 250 3.98 -6.60 -8.02
N GLU A 251 4.81 -5.61 -8.34
CA GLU A 251 6.24 -5.79 -8.54
C GLU A 251 7.01 -5.87 -7.22
N ARG A 252 8.06 -6.70 -7.16
CA ARG A 252 8.90 -6.84 -5.94
C ARG A 252 9.62 -5.54 -5.59
N ALA A 253 9.96 -4.73 -6.59
CA ALA A 253 10.52 -3.39 -6.39
C ALA A 253 9.50 -2.45 -5.71
N PHE A 254 8.21 -2.58 -6.03
CA PHE A 254 7.17 -1.77 -5.39
C PHE A 254 7.04 -2.12 -3.90
N GLN A 255 7.10 -3.41 -3.55
CA GLN A 255 7.11 -3.87 -2.16
C GLN A 255 8.21 -3.20 -1.32
N MET A 256 9.39 -2.97 -1.89
CA MET A 256 10.56 -2.43 -1.18
C MET A 256 10.86 -0.96 -1.50
N TYR A 257 9.96 -0.25 -2.17
CA TYR A 257 10.19 1.14 -2.56
C TYR A 257 10.54 2.01 -1.34
N SER A 258 11.49 2.93 -1.52
CA SER A 258 11.89 3.91 -0.50
C SER A 258 11.69 5.33 -0.98
N LYS A 259 12.46 5.75 -1.99
CA LYS A 259 12.42 7.13 -2.52
C LYS A 259 13.12 7.22 -3.86
N ASP A 260 12.80 8.27 -4.59
CA ASP A 260 13.49 8.65 -5.82
C ASP A 260 14.85 9.29 -5.55
N MET A 261 15.81 9.06 -6.45
CA MET A 261 17.15 9.64 -6.41
C MET A 261 17.25 10.87 -7.30
N GLY A 262 16.44 11.91 -7.03
CA GLY A 262 16.67 13.29 -7.47
C GLY A 262 16.78 13.56 -8.98
N GLN A 263 16.71 12.57 -9.87
CA GLN A 263 16.35 12.81 -11.25
C GLN A 263 14.84 13.03 -11.26
N LYS A 264 14.45 14.17 -11.81
CA LYS A 264 13.09 14.57 -12.10
C LYS A 264 12.49 13.55 -13.06
N MET A 265 12.14 12.38 -12.54
CA MET A 265 11.40 11.35 -13.26
C MET A 265 9.98 11.87 -13.34
N GLU A 266 9.49 11.96 -14.56
CA GLU A 266 8.10 12.10 -14.94
C GLU A 266 7.31 10.83 -14.54
N TRP A 267 7.45 10.38 -13.30
CA TRP A 267 6.39 9.63 -12.65
C TRP A 267 5.52 10.69 -12.00
N ILE A 268 4.38 10.94 -12.65
CA ILE A 268 3.24 11.59 -12.02
C ILE A 268 3.10 10.95 -10.64
N THR A 269 3.27 11.76 -9.61
CA THR A 269 2.69 11.52 -8.30
C THR A 269 1.17 11.45 -8.48
N GLY A 270 0.71 10.29 -8.93
CA GLY A 270 -0.68 9.90 -9.05
C GLY A 270 -1.02 9.14 -7.79
N LEU A 271 -1.27 9.91 -6.73
CA LEU A 271 -2.27 9.52 -5.76
C LEU A 271 -3.63 9.69 -6.41
#